data_AF-A0A528A059-F1
#
_entry.id   AF-A0A528A059-F1
#
_cell.length_a   1.000
_cell.length_b   1.000
_cell.length_c   1.000
_cell.angle_alpha   90.00
_cell.angle_beta   90.00
_cell.angle_gamma   90.00
#
_symmetry.space_group_name_H-M   'P 1'
#
loop_
_entity.id
_entity.type
_entity.pdbx_description
1 polymer ?
#
loop_
_entity_poly.entity_id
_entity_poly.type
_entity_poly.pdbx_seq_one_letter_code
_entity_poly.pdbx_strand_id
1 'polypeptide(L)' 'MLYGSLRERSYSRLATEEAARILRRLGAEVRIYNPSGLPLPDSTSADHAKVQELRN' A
#
# COMPACT_ATOMS: atom_id res chain seq x y z
N MET A 1 1.57 5.32 1.70
CA MET A 1 0.26 5.04 2.31
C MET A 1 -0.11 3.58 2.12
N LEU A 2 -0.72 2.97 3.13
CA LEU A 2 -1.09 1.56 3.17
C LEU A 2 -2.60 1.41 3.38
N TYR A 3 -3.20 0.34 2.86
CA TYR A 3 -4.60 -0.03 3.08
C TYR A 3 -4.73 -1.51 3.44
N GLY A 4 -5.78 -1.86 4.20
CA GLY A 4 -5.91 -3.17 4.86
C GLY A 4 -6.88 -4.16 4.21
N SER A 5 -7.27 -3.98 2.95
CA SER A 5 -8.19 -4.92 2.27
C SER A 5 -7.89 -5.05 0.78
N LEU A 6 -7.80 -6.30 0.32
CA LEU A 6 -7.60 -6.71 -1.07
C LEU A 6 -8.91 -7.04 -1.81
N ARG A 7 -10.07 -6.79 -1.20
CA ARG A 7 -11.36 -6.98 -1.87
C ARG A 7 -11.43 -6.09 -3.11
N GLU A 8 -12.09 -6.58 -4.15
CA GLU A 8 -12.34 -5.83 -5.39
C GLU A 8 -12.90 -4.43 -5.08
N ARG A 9 -13.97 -4.37 -4.27
CA ARG A 9 -14.49 -3.15 -3.65
C ARG A 9 -14.00 -3.01 -2.21
N SER A 10 -12.89 -2.30 -2.04
CA SER A 10 -12.25 -2.05 -0.75
C SER A 10 -12.43 -0.59 -0.33
N TYR A 11 -13.28 -0.32 0.67
CA TYR A 11 -13.51 1.04 1.16
C TYR A 11 -12.26 1.66 1.79
N SER A 12 -11.40 0.87 2.42
CA SER A 12 -10.12 1.37 2.93
C SER A 12 -9.16 1.78 1.81
N ARG A 13 -9.14 1.06 0.68
CA ARG A 13 -8.40 1.47 -0.52
C ARG A 13 -8.97 2.76 -1.10
N LEU A 14 -10.30 2.86 -1.27
CA LEU A 14 -10.95 4.08 -1.78
C LEU A 14 -10.69 5.30 -0.88
N ALA A 15 -10.81 5.14 0.44
CA ALA A 15 -10.50 6.21 1.39
C ALA A 15 -9.01 6.62 1.35
N THR A 16 -8.10 5.65 1.16
CA THR A 16 -6.66 5.92 0.99
C THR A 16 -6.38 6.71 -0.28
N GLU A 17 -7.08 6.42 -1.38
CA GLU A 17 -6.99 7.17 -2.64
C GLU A 17 -7.48 8.61 -2.48
N GLU A 18 -8.59 8.85 -1.79
CA GLU A 18 -9.06 10.22 -1.50
C GLU A 18 -8.09 10.98 -0.59
N ALA A 19 -7.60 10.35 0.47
CA ALA A 19 -6.61 10.95 1.35
C ALA A 19 -5.32 11.30 0.58
N ALA A 20 -4.89 10.48 -0.38
CA ALA A 20 -3.77 10.80 -1.25
C ALA A 20 -4.03 12.02 -2.14
N ARG A 21 -5.26 12.21 -2.66
CA ARG A 21 -5.62 13.43 -3.43
C ARG A 21 -5.52 14.69 -2.57
N ILE A 22 -6.04 14.64 -1.34
CA ILE A 22 -5.95 15.75 -0.38
C ILE A 22 -4.49 16.07 -0.07
N LEU A 23 -3.69 15.07 0.29
CA LEU A 23 -2.27 15.27 0.63
C LEU A 23 -1.46 15.86 -0.53
N ARG A 24 -1.68 15.38 -1.76
CA ARG A 24 -1.04 15.97 -2.95
C ARG A 24 -1.45 17.42 -3.17
N ARG A 25 -2.73 17.77 -2.93
CA ARG A 25 -3.21 19.15 -3.03
C ARG A 25 -2.56 20.08 -1.98
N LEU A 26 -2.18 19.51 -0.84
CA LEU A 26 -1.44 20.16 0.23
C LEU A 26 0.09 20.18 0.00
N GLY A 27 0.57 19.68 -1.14
CA GLY A 27 1.98 19.74 -1.52
C GLY A 27 2.81 18.52 -1.12
N ALA A 28 2.20 17.44 -0.63
CA ALA A 28 2.92 16.21 -0.30
C ALA A 28 3.19 15.34 -1.55
N GLU A 29 4.36 14.71 -1.59
CA GLU A 29 4.60 13.57 -2.48
C GLU A 29 4.01 12.31 -1.85
N VAL A 30 3.12 11.62 -2.57
CA VAL A 30 2.37 10.47 -2.02
C VAL A 30 2.47 9.24 -2.90
N ARG A 31 3.01 8.17 -2.34
CA ARG A 31 3.03 6.81 -2.88
C ARG A 31 2.05 5.91 -2.12
N ILE A 32 1.25 5.12 -2.84
CA ILE A 32 0.34 4.12 -2.27
C ILE A 32 0.90 2.74 -2.63
N TYR A 33 1.07 1.86 -1.64
CA TYR A 33 1.57 0.51 -1.85
C TYR A 33 0.40 -0.48 -2.04
N ASN A 34 0.49 -1.34 -3.06
CA ASN A 34 -0.46 -2.43 -3.27
C ASN A 34 0.04 -3.70 -2.55
N PRO A 35 -0.65 -4.20 -1.51
CA PRO A 35 -0.20 -5.38 -0.76
C PRO A 35 -0.58 -6.72 -1.42
N SER A 36 -1.16 -6.73 -2.62
CA SER A 36 -1.45 -7.99 -3.32
C SER A 36 -0.15 -8.77 -3.57
N GLY A 37 -0.15 -10.06 -3.22
CA GLY A 37 1.03 -10.92 -3.29
C GLY A 37 2.11 -10.63 -2.23
N LEU A 38 1.83 -9.78 -1.24
CA LEU A 38 2.73 -9.65 -0.08
C LEU A 38 2.62 -10.93 0.77
N PRO A 39 3.74 -11.61 1.07
CA PRO A 39 3.76 -12.83 1.88
C PRO A 39 3.39 -12.55 3.34
N LEU A 40 3.01 -13.61 4.06
CA LEU A 40 2.89 -13.52 5.51
C LEU A 40 4.28 -13.29 6.13
N PRO A 41 4.35 -12.64 7.30
CA PRO A 41 5.60 -12.56 8.06
C PRO A 41 6.23 -13.94 8.22
N ASP A 42 7.54 -14.01 8.06
CA ASP A 42 8.37 -15.22 8.21
C ASP A 42 8.03 -16.39 7.26
N SER A 43 7.12 -16.22 6.29
CA SER A 43 6.76 -17.28 5.34
C SER A 43 7.67 -17.33 4.09
N THR A 44 8.57 -16.37 3.91
CA THR A 44 9.53 -16.33 2.80
C THR A 44 10.75 -15.46 3.17
N SER A 45 11.78 -15.45 2.32
CA SER A 45 12.95 -14.58 2.51
C SER A 45 12.56 -13.10 2.51
N ALA A 46 13.30 -12.29 3.27
CA ALA A 46 13.22 -10.84 3.21
C ALA A 46 13.49 -10.29 1.80
N ASP A 47 14.14 -11.05 0.92
CA ASP A 47 14.45 -10.67 -0.47
C ASP A 47 13.24 -10.76 -1.41
N HIS A 48 12.08 -11.24 -0.93
CA HIS A 48 10.87 -11.29 -1.74
C HIS A 48 10.53 -9.89 -2.29
N ALA A 49 10.28 -9.79 -3.61
CA ALA A 49 10.16 -8.51 -4.31
C ALA A 49 9.17 -7.52 -3.66
N LYS A 50 8.00 -8.01 -3.22
CA LYS A 50 6.99 -7.20 -2.50
C LYS A 50 7.45 -6.72 -1.11
N VAL A 51 8.26 -7.53 -0.42
CA VAL A 51 8.85 -7.13 0.88
C VAL A 51 9.87 -6.02 0.67
N GLN A 52 10.70 -6.13 -0.37
CA GLN A 52 11.67 -5.10 -0.75
C GLN A 52 10.97 -3.80 -1.19
N GLU A 53 9.95 -3.88 -2.03
CA GLU A 53 9.15 -2.71 -2.43
C GLU A 53 8.51 -1.99 -1.22
N LEU A 54 8.01 -2.73 -0.23
CA LEU A 54 7.41 -2.14 0.96
C LEU A 54 8.43 -1.39 1.85
N ARG A 55 9.69 -1.83 1.86
CA ARG A 55 10.76 -1.26 2.69
C ARG A 55 11.44 -0.03 2.10
N ASN A 56 11.16 0.32 0.84
CA ASN A 56 11.82 1.38 0.06
C ASN A 56 10.88 2.54 -0.32
#